data_AF-A0A5C5ZX93-F1
#
_entry.id   AF-A0A5C5ZX93-F1
#
_cell.length_a   1.000
_cell.length_b   1.000
_cell.length_c   1.000
_cell.angle_alpha   90.00
_cell.angle_beta   90.00
_cell.angle_gamma   90.00
#
_symmetry.space_group_name_H-M   'P 1'
#
loop_
_entity.id
_entity.type
_entity.pdbx_description
1 polymer ?
#
loop_
_entity_poly.entity_id
_entity_poly.type
_entity_poly.pdbx_seq_one_letter_code
_entity_poly.pdbx_strand_id
1 'polypeptide(L)'
;MIAPRVCGSRGFTLLETMLALAFLAVASGVTLKMHQGRLDYDRGAMDRLAHQLKLENIAEQLSLIDDEQWIESAKRIAAESHAEVDVESFETDLPESDTTEASSTTGWHAIITTQSASGRLTKHYWRLKGQP
;
A
#
# COMPACT_ATOMS: atom_id res chain seq x y z
N MET A 1 -9.70 -66.70 -48.11
CA MET A 1 -8.60 -65.97 -47.45
C MET A 1 -9.17 -64.63 -47.00
N ILE A 2 -9.32 -64.43 -45.68
CA ILE A 2 -10.02 -63.27 -45.11
C ILE A 2 -9.00 -62.14 -44.94
N ALA A 3 -9.24 -60.99 -45.56
CA ALA A 3 -8.41 -59.80 -45.40
C ALA A 3 -8.64 -59.17 -44.00
N PRO A 4 -7.59 -58.67 -43.32
CA PRO A 4 -7.74 -58.04 -42.03
C PRO A 4 -8.37 -56.65 -42.19
N ARG A 5 -9.48 -56.41 -41.49
CA ARG A 5 -10.03 -55.05 -41.34
C ARG A 5 -9.18 -54.30 -40.34
N VAL A 6 -8.48 -53.27 -40.80
CA VAL A 6 -7.85 -52.26 -39.93
C VAL A 6 -8.97 -51.40 -39.32
N CYS A 7 -9.44 -51.81 -38.14
CA CYS A 7 -10.27 -50.98 -37.28
C CYS A 7 -9.40 -50.56 -36.08
N GLY A 8 -8.75 -49.39 -36.16
CA GLY A 8 -7.84 -48.93 -35.09
C GLY A 8 -7.54 -47.43 -35.07
N SER A 9 -7.64 -46.74 -36.21
CA SER A 9 -7.22 -45.32 -36.30
C SER A 9 -8.19 -44.32 -35.65
N ARG A 10 -9.51 -44.53 -35.73
CA ARG A 10 -10.51 -43.54 -35.27
C ARG A 10 -10.69 -43.47 -33.75
N GLY A 11 -10.48 -44.59 -33.04
CA GLY A 11 -10.54 -44.62 -31.58
C GLY A 11 -9.35 -43.90 -30.94
N PHE A 12 -8.17 -44.01 -31.58
CA PHE A 12 -6.96 -43.33 -31.14
C PHE A 12 -7.06 -41.80 -31.29
N THR A 13 -7.59 -41.30 -32.41
CA THR A 13 -7.80 -39.85 -32.62
C THR A 13 -8.83 -39.24 -31.66
N LEU A 14 -9.87 -40.00 -31.28
CA LEU A 14 -10.86 -39.52 -30.29
C LEU A 14 -10.23 -39.40 -28.90
N LEU A 15 -9.46 -40.39 -28.47
CA LEU A 15 -8.75 -40.33 -27.19
C LEU A 15 -7.75 -39.16 -27.15
N GLU A 16 -7.00 -38.95 -28.23
CA GLU A 16 -6.03 -37.87 -28.35
C GLU A 16 -6.70 -36.49 -28.29
N THR A 17 -7.83 -36.29 -29.00
CA THR A 17 -8.60 -35.04 -28.90
C THR A 17 -9.20 -34.82 -27.51
N MET A 18 -9.67 -35.88 -26.83
CA MET A 18 -10.14 -35.77 -25.45
C MET A 18 -9.01 -35.38 -24.49
N LEU A 19 -7.84 -35.99 -24.63
CA LEU A 19 -6.66 -35.63 -23.84
C LEU A 19 -6.20 -34.20 -24.10
N ALA A 20 -6.19 -33.77 -25.37
CA ALA A 20 -5.85 -32.40 -25.74
C ALA A 20 -6.84 -31.38 -25.16
N LEU A 21 -8.15 -31.67 -25.21
CA LEU A 21 -9.19 -30.82 -24.62
C LEU A 21 -9.09 -30.78 -23.09
N ALA A 22 -8.81 -31.91 -22.44
CA ALA A 22 -8.61 -31.96 -21.00
C ALA A 22 -7.40 -31.10 -20.58
N PHE A 23 -6.30 -31.22 -21.31
CA PHE A 23 -5.11 -30.40 -21.06
C PHE A 23 -5.38 -28.91 -21.30
N LEU A 24 -6.06 -28.56 -22.39
CA LEU A 24 -6.44 -27.17 -22.70
C LEU A 24 -7.35 -26.58 -21.62
N ALA A 25 -8.31 -27.37 -21.11
CA ALA A 25 -9.19 -26.95 -20.02
C ALA A 25 -8.39 -26.65 -18.74
N VAL A 26 -7.45 -27.52 -18.37
CA VAL A 26 -6.57 -27.31 -17.21
C VAL A 26 -5.70 -26.07 -17.40
N ALA A 27 -5.04 -25.94 -18.56
CA ALA A 27 -4.17 -24.80 -18.86
C ALA A 27 -4.94 -23.47 -18.84
N SER A 28 -6.15 -23.44 -19.40
CA SER A 28 -7.03 -22.27 -19.37
C SER A 28 -7.45 -21.93 -17.93
N GLY A 29 -7.80 -22.92 -17.12
CA GLY A 29 -8.15 -22.74 -15.71
C GLY A 29 -7.01 -22.16 -14.88
N VAL A 30 -5.77 -22.66 -15.07
CA VAL A 30 -4.58 -22.14 -14.41
C VAL A 30 -4.32 -20.69 -14.83
N THR A 31 -4.41 -20.41 -16.13
CA THR A 31 -4.21 -19.05 -16.67
C THR A 31 -5.21 -18.05 -16.09
N LEU A 32 -6.50 -18.44 -15.99
CA LEU A 32 -7.54 -17.60 -15.38
C LEU A 32 -7.25 -17.33 -13.90
N LYS A 33 -6.85 -18.36 -13.13
CA LYS A 33 -6.49 -18.16 -11.72
C LYS A 33 -5.29 -17.24 -11.54
N MET A 34 -4.26 -17.39 -12.36
CA MET A 34 -3.10 -16.49 -12.35
C MET A 34 -3.50 -15.05 -12.68
N HIS A 35 -4.37 -14.86 -13.68
CA HIS A 35 -4.87 -13.55 -14.05
C HIS A 35 -5.71 -12.92 -12.93
N GLN A 36 -6.61 -13.68 -12.30
CA GLN A 36 -7.39 -13.22 -11.14
C GLN A 36 -6.49 -12.82 -9.97
N GLY A 37 -5.50 -13.67 -9.63
CA GLY A 37 -4.56 -13.36 -8.56
C GLY A 37 -3.75 -12.09 -8.82
N ARG A 38 -3.39 -11.82 -10.08
CA ARG A 38 -2.72 -10.58 -10.46
C ARG A 38 -3.62 -9.35 -10.26
N LEU A 39 -4.89 -9.42 -10.68
CA LEU A 39 -5.83 -8.32 -10.49
C LEU A 39 -6.07 -8.02 -9.02
N ASP A 40 -6.18 -9.04 -8.18
CA ASP A 40 -6.37 -8.85 -6.75
C ASP A 40 -5.14 -8.23 -6.08
N TYR A 41 -3.94 -8.65 -6.50
CA TYR A 41 -2.69 -8.02 -6.08
C TYR A 41 -2.64 -6.54 -6.50
N ASP A 42 -2.95 -6.24 -7.77
CA ASP A 42 -2.91 -4.87 -8.31
C ASP A 42 -3.91 -3.97 -7.57
N ARG A 43 -5.12 -4.46 -7.28
CA ARG A 43 -6.11 -3.75 -6.47
C ARG A 43 -5.59 -3.45 -5.07
N GLY A 44 -5.00 -4.43 -4.40
CA GLY A 44 -4.41 -4.23 -3.07
C GLY A 44 -3.25 -3.23 -3.07
N ALA A 45 -2.41 -3.26 -4.11
CA ALA A 45 -1.32 -2.32 -4.28
C ALA A 45 -1.82 -0.89 -4.52
N MET A 46 -2.85 -0.72 -5.34
CA MET A 46 -3.47 0.59 -5.59
C MET A 46 -4.19 1.14 -4.36
N ASP A 47 -4.90 0.31 -3.62
CA ASP A 47 -5.52 0.69 -2.34
C ASP A 47 -4.47 1.19 -1.35
N ARG A 48 -3.38 0.42 -1.18
CA ARG A 48 -2.27 0.82 -0.31
C ARG A 48 -1.64 2.14 -0.75
N LEU A 49 -1.41 2.32 -2.05
CA LEU A 49 -0.83 3.55 -2.60
C LEU A 49 -1.74 4.76 -2.35
N ALA A 50 -3.05 4.62 -2.55
CA ALA A 50 -4.01 5.68 -2.29
C ALA A 50 -3.99 6.12 -0.81
N HIS A 51 -3.94 5.15 0.11
CA HIS A 51 -3.81 5.44 1.54
C HIS A 51 -2.46 6.09 1.88
N GLN A 52 -1.36 5.66 1.25
CA GLN A 52 -0.06 6.28 1.45
C GLN A 52 -0.04 7.74 0.96
N LEU A 53 -0.58 8.03 -0.23
CA LEU A 53 -0.69 9.40 -0.74
C LEU A 53 -1.54 10.29 0.16
N LYS A 54 -2.59 9.72 0.77
CA LYS A 54 -3.41 10.42 1.75
C LYS A 54 -2.60 10.80 3.01
N LEU A 55 -1.80 9.89 3.54
CA LEU A 55 -0.89 10.18 4.67
C LEU A 55 0.15 11.24 4.29
N GLU A 56 0.70 11.17 3.07
CA GLU A 56 1.64 12.17 2.55
C GLU A 56 1.00 13.57 2.49
N ASN A 57 -0.22 13.67 1.95
CA ASN A 57 -0.96 14.92 1.86
C ASN A 57 -1.28 15.51 3.25
N ILE A 58 -1.67 14.67 4.23
CA ILE A 58 -1.88 15.14 5.60
C ILE A 58 -0.58 15.73 6.17
N ALA A 59 0.55 15.04 5.99
CA ALA A 59 1.84 15.54 6.46
C ALA A 59 2.25 16.85 5.77
N GLU A 60 1.96 16.99 4.47
CA GLU A 60 2.19 18.23 3.72
C GLU A 60 1.29 19.37 4.24
N GLN A 61 0.01 19.13 4.50
CA GLN A 61 -0.87 20.13 5.11
C GLN A 61 -0.36 20.57 6.49
N LEU A 62 0.12 19.62 7.30
CA LEU A 62 0.75 19.90 8.60
C LEU A 62 2.04 20.70 8.52
N SER A 63 2.75 20.65 7.39
CA SER A 63 3.92 21.51 7.16
C SER A 63 3.56 22.96 6.93
N LEU A 64 2.36 23.25 6.41
CA LEU A 64 1.95 24.62 6.06
C LEU A 64 1.29 25.39 7.21
N ILE A 65 1.15 24.76 8.38
CA ILE A 65 0.41 25.30 9.54
C ILE A 65 1.38 25.96 10.51
N ASP A 66 1.06 27.16 11.01
CA ASP A 66 1.85 27.83 12.03
C ASP A 66 1.90 27.04 13.36
N ASP A 67 3.03 27.15 14.07
CA ASP A 67 3.30 26.39 15.30
C ASP A 67 2.22 26.54 16.38
N GLU A 68 1.63 27.73 16.50
CA GLU A 68 0.61 28.04 17.51
C GLU A 68 -0.70 27.28 17.29
N GLN A 69 -1.02 26.99 16.03
CA GLN A 69 -2.27 26.33 15.62
C GLN A 69 -2.06 24.85 15.27
N TRP A 70 -0.84 24.34 15.47
CA TRP A 70 -0.44 23.05 14.93
C TRP A 70 -1.27 21.89 15.50
N ILE A 71 -1.40 21.81 16.82
CA ILE A 71 -2.16 20.73 17.49
C ILE A 71 -3.64 20.76 17.09
N GLU A 72 -4.26 21.94 17.09
CA GLU A 72 -5.68 22.09 16.76
C GLU A 72 -5.93 21.72 15.29
N SER A 73 -5.07 22.19 14.40
CA SER A 73 -5.18 21.90 12.98
C SER A 73 -4.91 20.44 12.67
N ALA A 74 -3.99 19.78 13.37
CA ALA A 74 -3.76 18.34 13.24
C ALA A 74 -5.00 17.52 13.62
N LYS A 75 -5.68 17.89 14.69
CA LYS A 75 -6.94 17.25 15.10
C LYS A 75 -8.06 17.50 14.09
N ARG A 76 -8.15 18.70 13.52
CA ARG A 76 -9.12 19.03 12.46
C ARG A 76 -8.86 18.21 11.19
N ILE A 77 -7.62 18.18 10.71
CA ILE A 77 -7.23 17.41 9.52
C ILE A 77 -7.50 15.92 9.74
N ALA A 78 -7.23 15.38 10.93
CA ALA A 78 -7.57 14.00 11.29
C ALA A 78 -9.08 13.71 11.12
N ALA A 79 -9.92 14.61 11.64
CA ALA A 79 -11.37 14.47 11.54
C ALA A 79 -11.87 14.54 10.08
N GLU A 80 -11.33 15.44 9.27
CA GLU A 80 -11.71 15.60 7.85
C GLU A 80 -11.20 14.45 6.98
N SER A 81 -10.02 13.91 7.31
CA SER A 81 -9.36 12.89 6.52
C SER A 81 -9.68 11.46 6.95
N HIS A 82 -10.55 11.22 7.96
CA HIS A 82 -10.79 9.87 8.48
C HIS A 82 -9.48 9.11 8.80
N ALA A 83 -8.45 9.84 9.22
CA ALA A 83 -7.18 9.30 9.68
C ALA A 83 -7.07 9.58 11.18
N GLU A 84 -6.35 8.70 11.88
CA GLU A 84 -6.01 8.94 13.28
C GLU A 84 -4.71 9.75 13.32
N VAL A 85 -4.68 10.85 14.06
CA VAL A 85 -3.47 11.65 14.25
C VAL A 85 -3.24 11.82 15.74
N ASP A 86 -2.12 11.29 16.21
CA ASP A 86 -1.62 11.52 17.56
C ASP A 86 -0.46 12.52 17.52
N VAL A 87 -0.36 13.37 18.53
CA VAL A 87 0.57 14.52 18.55
C VAL A 87 1.25 14.60 19.90
N GLU A 88 2.58 14.51 19.87
CA GLU A 88 3.43 14.62 21.03
C GLU A 88 4.43 15.76 20.87
N SER A 89 4.73 16.49 21.94
CA SER A 89 5.84 17.44 21.98
C SER A 89 7.12 16.73 22.41
N PHE A 90 8.26 17.10 21.81
CA PHE A 90 9.58 16.65 22.26
C PHE A 90 10.52 17.84 22.43
N GLU A 91 11.59 17.65 23.19
CA GLU A 91 12.67 18.63 23.35
C GLU A 91 13.98 18.02 22.85
N THR A 92 14.79 18.83 22.18
CA THR A 92 16.11 18.41 21.69
C THR A 92 17.14 19.52 21.90
N ASP A 93 18.31 19.15 22.40
CA ASP A 93 19.43 20.06 22.56
C ASP A 93 20.15 20.17 21.21
N LEU A 94 19.99 21.30 20.52
CA LEU A 94 20.71 21.57 19.28
C LEU A 94 21.92 22.47 19.57
N PRO A 95 23.09 22.18 18.98
CA PRO A 95 24.22 23.10 19.02
C PRO A 95 23.87 24.34 18.18
N GLU A 96 23.85 25.51 18.82
CA GLU A 96 23.64 26.77 18.12
C GLU A 96 24.84 27.06 17.19
N SER A 97 24.58 27.48 15.95
CA SER A 97 25.59 27.41 14.87
C SER A 97 26.75 28.40 14.99
N ASP A 98 26.90 29.13 16.09
CA ASP A 98 28.02 30.04 16.33
C ASP A 98 28.40 30.20 17.83
N THR A 99 27.81 29.41 18.72
CA THR A 99 27.97 29.54 20.18
C THR A 99 28.04 28.16 20.84
N THR A 100 29.01 27.98 21.75
CA THR A 100 29.22 26.74 22.54
C THR A 100 28.14 26.48 23.61
N GLU A 101 26.96 27.09 23.46
CA GLU A 101 25.81 26.92 24.35
C GLU A 101 24.73 26.11 23.61
N ALA A 102 24.25 25.04 24.24
CA ALA A 102 23.15 24.25 23.70
C ALA A 102 21.84 25.00 23.94
N SER A 103 21.15 25.40 22.87
CA SER A 103 19.78 25.91 22.99
C SER A 103 18.81 24.72 22.90
N SER A 104 18.05 24.47 23.96
CA SER A 104 16.96 23.49 23.92
C SER A 104 15.87 23.98 22.97
N THR A 105 15.62 23.21 21.92
CA THR A 105 14.58 23.47 20.92
C THR A 105 13.45 22.46 21.09
N THR A 106 12.24 22.95 21.29
CA THR A 106 11.04 22.12 21.33
C THR A 106 10.57 21.79 19.90
N GLY A 107 9.97 20.64 19.69
CA GLY A 107 9.36 20.24 18.44
C GLY A 107 8.08 19.43 18.63
N TRP A 108 7.42 19.13 17.51
CA TRP A 108 6.20 18.34 17.42
C TRP A 108 6.46 17.04 16.66
N HIS A 109 5.93 15.94 17.18
CA HIS A 109 5.90 14.63 16.55
C HIS A 109 4.44 14.22 16.30
N ALA A 110 4.09 14.08 15.02
CA ALA A 110 2.81 13.54 14.60
C ALA A 110 2.93 12.05 14.24
N ILE A 111 1.98 11.25 14.71
CA ILE A 111 1.78 9.87 14.28
C ILE A 111 0.45 9.82 13.54
N ILE A 112 0.51 9.75 12.21
CA ILE A 112 -0.65 9.74 11.32
C ILE A 112 -0.90 8.29 10.90
N THR A 113 -2.07 7.75 11.20
CA THR A 113 -2.41 6.35 10.95
C THR A 113 -3.68 6.23 10.12
N THR A 114 -3.67 5.29 9.17
CA THR A 114 -4.85 4.96 8.36
C THR A 114 -4.95 3.45 8.15
N GLN A 115 -6.17 2.97 7.89
CA GLN A 115 -6.46 1.56 7.68
C GLN A 115 -6.69 1.29 6.19
N SER A 116 -5.82 0.50 5.58
CA SER A 116 -6.00 -0.02 4.21
C SER A 116 -6.48 -1.47 4.24
N ALA A 117 -6.90 -2.00 3.09
CA ALA A 117 -7.22 -3.41 2.92
C ALA A 117 -6.00 -4.32 3.17
N SER A 118 -4.79 -3.79 2.94
CA SER A 118 -3.52 -4.49 3.18
C SER A 118 -3.03 -4.42 4.63
N GLY A 119 -3.70 -3.65 5.48
CA GLY A 119 -3.32 -3.43 6.88
C GLY A 119 -3.19 -1.96 7.25
N ARG A 120 -2.74 -1.74 8.48
CA ARG A 120 -2.56 -0.40 9.05
C ARG A 120 -1.29 0.24 8.52
N LEU A 121 -1.40 1.47 8.01
CA LEU A 121 -0.28 2.29 7.57
C LEU A 121 -0.09 3.44 8.55
N THR A 122 1.15 3.67 8.96
CA THR A 122 1.52 4.74 9.90
C THR A 122 2.63 5.58 9.29
N LYS A 123 2.48 6.90 9.37
CA LYS A 123 3.48 7.89 8.98
C LYS A 123 3.87 8.71 10.21
N HIS A 124 5.17 8.86 10.43
CA HIS A 124 5.73 9.73 11.45
C HIS A 124 6.15 11.04 10.80
N TYR A 125 5.75 12.17 11.39
CA TYR A 125 6.12 13.51 10.95
C TYR A 125 6.76 14.26 12.10
N TRP A 126 7.93 14.83 11.89
CA TRP A 126 8.70 15.55 12.90
C TRP A 126 8.92 16.97 12.43
N ARG A 127 8.70 17.94 13.31
CA ARG A 127 8.95 19.35 13.05
C ARG A 127 9.53 20.03 14.27
N LEU A 128 10.58 20.83 14.08
CA LEU A 128 11.10 21.70 15.12
C LEU A 128 10.30 23.00 15.17
N LYS A 129 10.07 23.52 16.37
CA LYS A 129 9.43 24.81 16.56
C LYS A 129 10.33 25.90 15.97
N GLY A 130 9.74 26.82 15.20
CA GLY A 130 10.46 27.88 14.49
C GLY A 130 11.03 27.47 13.12
N GLN A 131 10.86 26.23 12.68
CA GLN A 131 11.03 25.88 11.26
C GLN A 131 9.75 26.17 10.47
N PRO A 132 9.86 26.76 9.26
CA PRO A 132 8.72 26.89 8.35
C PRO A 132 8.16 25.54 7.93
#